data_AF-A0AAJ6ESJ6-F1
#
_entry.id   AF-A0AAJ6ESJ6-F1
#
_cell.length_a   1.000
_cell.length_b   1.000
_cell.length_c   1.000
_cell.angle_alpha   90.00
_cell.angle_beta   90.00
_cell.angle_gamma   90.00
#
_symmetry.space_group_name_H-M   'P 1'
#
loop_
_entity.id
_entity.type
_entity.pdbx_description
1 polymer ?
#
loop_
_entity_poly.entity_id
_entity_poly.type
_entity_poly.pdbx_seq_one_letter_code
_entity_poly.pdbx_strand_id
1 'polypeptide(L)'
;MARTPLSRAPAGQRTLKLTVCLTALIWLVSVAPALCGVVDEPCPADAIPVLPGEPIQAAVDRAGAGAAFCLKNGVHRSQAVRPRANQRFYGEGRTILNGSRRLTDFSREGSYWIAGGQNQQGRRVGSCVRSMPACNVPEAVFIDDAPLVQVLTKNELTPGRFYFDHSIGEIFLADDPSAHKVEVTAAAFAFESTAPGVLIRNLIIEKYASVGQKGAIQAQDTNGWVVENCELRLNSAAGIAAGSGTRIRDCDIHHNGQIGITGAGHDVVIERNRVFENNTRGFSSNWEAGGVKLAVSSDVVLRGNLVYDNRGPGLWCDIECRDVLYEGNIIERNRDAGIFHEISFSAVIRNNRVRHNGLGKGWFWGNNILIAASQDVDVHDNALAVSAGKCGIILVDQGRRMKSGDLYKTRNNNIHDNDMTFEGAVCAGAASDVGPDNANANVIETGNNRFDSNVYRVSRGSARVRFAWGHAVFDWDELRRAGLEHNGSLLVY
;
A
#
# COMPACT_ATOMS: atom_id res chain seq x y z
N MET A 1 -76.13 -45.08 26.69
CA MET A 1 -76.39 -44.80 28.12
C MET A 1 -75.03 -44.60 28.78
N ALA A 2 -74.70 -43.59 29.57
CA ALA A 2 -75.45 -42.44 30.08
C ALA A 2 -74.49 -41.26 30.38
N ARG A 3 -75.09 -40.11 30.69
CA ARG A 3 -74.52 -38.77 30.90
C ARG A 3 -73.58 -38.64 32.13
N THR A 4 -72.59 -37.74 31.97
CA THR A 4 -71.85 -36.80 32.88
C THR A 4 -72.49 -36.41 34.25
N PRO A 5 -71.83 -35.74 35.25
CA PRO A 5 -70.71 -34.76 35.17
C PRO A 5 -69.66 -34.60 36.36
N LEU A 6 -68.60 -33.82 36.09
CA LEU A 6 -67.82 -32.80 36.87
C LEU A 6 -67.64 -32.88 38.42
N SER A 7 -66.39 -32.70 38.94
CA SER A 7 -65.82 -31.39 39.36
C SER A 7 -64.41 -31.45 40.03
N ARG A 8 -63.56 -30.45 39.68
CA ARG A 8 -62.55 -29.62 40.44
C ARG A 8 -61.52 -30.30 41.38
N ALA A 9 -60.26 -29.88 41.55
CA ALA A 9 -59.25 -28.91 41.05
C ALA A 9 -58.00 -29.06 42.00
N PRO A 10 -56.88 -28.29 41.98
CA PRO A 10 -56.14 -27.57 40.93
C PRO A 10 -54.59 -27.78 40.94
N ALA A 11 -53.97 -27.31 39.85
CA ALA A 11 -52.72 -26.54 39.72
C ALA A 11 -51.40 -26.95 40.42
N GLY A 12 -50.41 -27.29 39.57
CA GLY A 12 -48.99 -26.98 39.80
C GLY A 12 -48.41 -26.35 38.52
N GLN A 13 -48.22 -25.04 38.52
CA GLN A 13 -47.54 -24.31 37.44
C GLN A 13 -46.05 -24.67 37.44
N ARG A 14 -45.54 -25.17 36.31
CA ARG A 14 -44.11 -25.13 35.98
C ARG A 14 -43.93 -24.34 34.69
N THR A 15 -43.38 -23.14 34.84
CA THR A 15 -42.93 -22.26 33.77
C THR A 15 -41.75 -22.90 33.03
N LEU A 16 -42.00 -23.35 31.80
CA LEU A 16 -40.94 -23.77 30.88
C LEU A 16 -40.41 -22.51 30.17
N LYS A 17 -39.18 -22.08 30.51
CA LYS A 17 -38.46 -21.05 29.76
C LYS A 17 -38.03 -21.66 28.42
N LEU A 18 -38.60 -21.14 27.34
CA LEU A 18 -38.21 -21.47 25.97
C LEU A 18 -36.87 -20.77 25.67
N THR A 19 -35.79 -21.54 25.54
CA THR A 19 -34.51 -21.04 25.06
C THR A 19 -34.59 -20.87 23.55
N VAL A 20 -34.68 -19.64 23.07
CA VAL A 20 -34.60 -19.31 21.63
C VAL A 20 -33.12 -19.32 21.23
N CYS A 21 -32.71 -20.31 20.45
CA CYS A 21 -31.42 -20.29 19.75
C CYS A 21 -31.47 -19.20 18.66
N LEU A 22 -30.77 -18.09 18.89
CA LEU A 22 -30.47 -17.11 17.83
C LEU A 22 -29.39 -17.69 16.92
N THR A 23 -29.77 -18.21 15.76
CA THR A 23 -28.85 -18.46 14.65
C THR A 23 -28.43 -17.11 14.06
N ALA A 24 -27.15 -16.76 14.21
CA ALA A 24 -26.57 -15.58 13.60
C ALA A 24 -26.60 -15.71 12.07
N LEU A 25 -27.52 -15.00 11.42
CA LEU A 25 -27.48 -14.78 9.98
C LEU A 25 -26.36 -13.77 9.70
N ILE A 26 -25.21 -14.27 9.25
CA ILE A 26 -24.14 -13.44 8.71
C ILE A 26 -24.66 -12.85 7.40
N TRP A 27 -25.05 -11.58 7.43
CA TRP A 27 -25.31 -10.80 6.23
C TRP A 27 -23.98 -10.62 5.48
N LEU A 28 -23.76 -11.43 4.45
CA LEU A 28 -22.84 -11.09 3.37
C LEU A 28 -23.41 -9.87 2.66
N VAL A 29 -23.12 -8.68 3.19
CA VAL A 29 -23.26 -7.45 2.40
C VAL A 29 -22.23 -7.57 1.29
N SER A 30 -22.68 -7.97 0.10
CA SER A 30 -21.90 -7.76 -1.12
C SER A 30 -21.79 -6.25 -1.30
N VAL A 31 -20.72 -5.67 -0.78
CA VAL A 31 -20.30 -4.33 -1.16
C VAL A 31 -20.06 -4.44 -2.66
N ALA A 32 -20.96 -3.87 -3.46
CA ALA A 32 -20.67 -3.64 -4.88
C ALA A 32 -19.30 -2.95 -4.91
N PRO A 33 -18.30 -3.45 -5.65
CA PRO A 33 -17.01 -2.80 -5.69
C PRO A 33 -17.27 -1.36 -6.13
N ALA A 34 -16.91 -0.39 -5.29
CA ALA A 34 -16.84 1.00 -5.74
C ALA A 34 -16.02 0.99 -7.03
N LEU A 35 -16.53 1.62 -8.10
CA LEU A 35 -15.76 1.76 -9.33
C LEU A 35 -14.47 2.50 -8.99
N CYS A 36 -13.38 1.76 -8.84
CA CYS A 36 -12.03 2.30 -8.69
C CYS A 36 -11.37 2.30 -10.06
N GLY A 37 -10.64 3.36 -10.36
CA GLY A 37 -9.99 3.57 -11.66
C GLY A 37 -10.80 4.50 -12.55
N VAL A 38 -10.47 4.47 -13.84
CA VAL A 38 -11.11 5.32 -14.85
C VAL A 38 -12.56 4.92 -15.11
N VAL A 39 -13.38 5.91 -15.44
CA VAL A 39 -14.80 5.78 -15.75
C VAL A 39 -15.11 6.41 -17.10
N ASP A 40 -16.05 5.83 -17.84
CA ASP A 40 -16.56 6.44 -19.08
C ASP A 40 -17.49 7.61 -18.74
N GLU A 41 -16.90 8.79 -18.52
CA GLU A 41 -17.58 10.05 -18.18
C GLU A 41 -17.09 11.17 -19.12
N PRO A 42 -17.99 12.00 -19.68
CA PRO A 42 -17.56 13.15 -20.48
C PRO A 42 -16.89 14.21 -19.61
N CYS A 43 -15.92 14.93 -20.19
CA CYS A 43 -15.36 16.11 -19.54
C CYS A 43 -16.41 17.22 -19.32
N PRO A 44 -16.15 18.15 -18.40
CA PRO A 44 -16.93 19.38 -18.27
C PRO A 44 -17.00 20.16 -19.59
N ALA A 45 -18.16 20.77 -19.87
CA ALA A 45 -18.40 21.48 -21.12
C ALA A 45 -17.51 22.73 -21.31
N ASP A 46 -17.03 23.33 -20.21
CA ASP A 46 -16.14 24.49 -20.19
C ASP A 46 -14.64 24.12 -20.26
N ALA A 47 -14.31 22.83 -20.30
CA ALA A 47 -12.93 22.37 -20.34
C ALA A 47 -12.32 22.50 -21.75
N ILE A 48 -11.10 23.05 -21.82
CA ILE A 48 -10.35 23.25 -23.07
C ILE A 48 -9.96 21.88 -23.64
N PRO A 49 -10.41 21.51 -24.84
CA PRO A 49 -10.06 20.22 -25.44
C PRO A 49 -8.57 20.20 -25.81
N VAL A 50 -7.90 19.08 -25.52
CA VAL A 50 -6.53 18.79 -25.98
C VAL A 50 -6.54 17.40 -26.62
N LEU A 51 -6.21 17.32 -27.91
CA LEU A 51 -6.20 16.10 -28.69
C LEU A 51 -4.87 15.35 -28.55
N PRO A 52 -4.84 14.01 -28.74
CA PRO A 52 -3.59 13.27 -28.83
C PRO A 52 -2.64 13.88 -29.88
N GLY A 53 -1.40 14.14 -29.47
CA GLY A 53 -0.37 14.79 -30.30
C GLY A 53 -0.27 16.31 -30.10
N GLU A 54 -1.27 16.94 -29.49
CA GLU A 54 -1.16 18.35 -29.08
C GLU A 54 -0.32 18.49 -27.80
N PRO A 55 0.53 19.53 -27.69
CA PRO A 55 1.35 19.75 -26.51
C PRO A 55 0.52 20.26 -25.32
N ILE A 56 0.26 19.40 -24.33
CA ILE A 56 -0.55 19.73 -23.15
C ILE A 56 0.05 20.92 -22.40
N GLN A 57 1.37 20.97 -22.25
CA GLN A 57 2.05 22.06 -21.56
C GLN A 57 1.79 23.42 -22.21
N ALA A 58 1.73 23.49 -23.55
CA ALA A 58 1.45 24.75 -24.23
C ALA A 58 0.01 25.24 -24.01
N ALA A 59 -0.95 24.32 -23.86
CA ALA A 59 -2.32 24.67 -23.46
C ALA A 59 -2.37 25.17 -22.01
N VAL A 60 -1.65 24.49 -21.10
CA VAL A 60 -1.47 24.88 -19.69
C VAL A 60 -0.93 26.30 -19.55
N ASP A 61 0.11 26.63 -20.32
CA ASP A 61 0.74 27.94 -20.25
C ASP A 61 -0.12 29.08 -20.78
N ARG A 62 -0.96 28.78 -21.77
CA ARG A 62 -1.84 29.77 -22.40
C ARG A 62 -3.08 30.09 -21.57
N ALA A 63 -3.67 29.09 -20.90
CA ALA A 63 -4.96 29.25 -20.24
C ALA A 63 -4.88 29.87 -18.83
N GLY A 64 -3.72 29.83 -18.17
CA GLY A 64 -3.54 30.41 -16.84
C GLY A 64 -4.14 29.59 -15.69
N ALA A 65 -4.12 30.13 -14.48
CA ALA A 65 -4.62 29.46 -13.27
C ALA A 65 -6.13 29.18 -13.34
N GLY A 66 -6.61 28.11 -12.68
CA GLY A 66 -8.05 27.77 -12.61
C GLY A 66 -8.64 27.09 -13.86
N ALA A 67 -7.92 27.12 -14.98
CA ALA A 67 -8.38 26.56 -16.25
C ALA A 67 -8.65 25.05 -16.14
N ALA A 68 -9.68 24.60 -16.85
CA ALA A 68 -10.00 23.18 -17.01
C ALA A 68 -9.56 22.69 -18.39
N PHE A 69 -9.01 21.48 -18.45
CA PHE A 69 -8.58 20.82 -19.67
C PHE A 69 -9.28 19.48 -19.82
N CYS A 70 -9.83 19.23 -21.01
CA CYS A 70 -10.35 17.94 -21.41
C CYS A 70 -9.32 17.25 -22.31
N LEU A 71 -8.55 16.35 -21.72
CA LEU A 71 -7.59 15.52 -22.44
C LEU A 71 -8.38 14.42 -23.14
N LYS A 72 -8.51 14.56 -24.46
CA LYS A 72 -9.37 13.68 -25.26
C LYS A 72 -8.86 12.25 -25.30
N ASN A 73 -9.78 11.31 -25.50
CA ASN A 73 -9.47 9.88 -25.63
C ASN A 73 -8.32 9.61 -26.60
N GLY A 74 -7.49 8.62 -26.26
CA GLY A 74 -6.28 8.26 -27.01
C GLY A 74 -5.00 8.43 -26.20
N VAL A 75 -3.86 8.22 -26.87
CA VAL A 75 -2.54 8.20 -26.22
C VAL A 75 -1.83 9.55 -26.38
N HIS A 76 -1.69 10.28 -25.27
CA HIS A 76 -0.90 11.48 -25.11
C HIS A 76 0.54 11.11 -24.74
N ARG A 77 1.40 10.95 -25.74
CA ARG A 77 2.78 10.43 -25.54
C ARG A 77 3.76 11.49 -25.11
N SER A 78 4.66 11.07 -24.22
CA SER A 78 5.84 11.83 -23.78
C SER A 78 5.48 13.24 -23.27
N GLN A 79 4.28 13.38 -22.71
CA GLN A 79 3.82 14.64 -22.12
C GLN A 79 4.32 14.73 -20.68
N ALA A 80 4.88 15.89 -20.33
CA ALA A 80 5.29 16.25 -18.98
C ALA A 80 4.67 17.60 -18.65
N VAL A 81 3.72 17.60 -17.70
CA VAL A 81 2.88 18.75 -17.41
C VAL A 81 3.32 19.39 -16.09
N ARG A 82 3.49 20.71 -16.10
CA ARG A 82 3.69 21.54 -14.92
C ARG A 82 2.50 22.47 -14.76
N PRO A 83 1.47 22.04 -13.99
CA PRO A 83 0.27 22.83 -13.80
C PRO A 83 0.52 24.18 -13.13
N ARG A 84 -0.41 25.10 -13.37
CA ARG A 84 -0.60 26.34 -12.60
C ARG A 84 -1.66 26.13 -11.53
N ALA A 85 -1.76 27.09 -10.60
CA ALA A 85 -2.63 26.97 -9.44
C ALA A 85 -4.08 26.70 -9.86
N ASN A 86 -4.73 25.77 -9.15
CA ASN A 86 -6.15 25.43 -9.32
C ASN A 86 -6.54 24.91 -10.71
N GLN A 87 -5.59 24.52 -11.55
CA GLN A 87 -5.92 23.90 -12.85
C GLN A 87 -6.49 22.50 -12.67
N ARG A 88 -7.36 22.11 -13.60
CA ARG A 88 -8.13 20.86 -13.53
C ARG A 88 -7.96 20.08 -14.83
N PHE A 89 -7.55 18.82 -14.75
CA PHE A 89 -7.30 17.94 -15.89
C PHE A 89 -8.26 16.77 -15.84
N TYR A 90 -9.05 16.60 -16.90
CA TYR A 90 -10.05 15.55 -17.04
C TYR A 90 -9.71 14.66 -18.24
N GLY A 91 -9.90 13.36 -18.09
CA GLY A 91 -9.99 12.42 -19.23
C GLY A 91 -11.40 11.94 -19.50
N GLU A 92 -11.56 11.17 -20.58
CA GLU A 92 -12.83 10.66 -21.09
C GLU A 92 -12.96 9.12 -20.95
N GLY A 93 -12.26 8.53 -19.98
CA GLY A 93 -12.29 7.08 -19.68
C GLY A 93 -11.30 6.22 -20.48
N ARG A 94 -10.85 6.68 -21.65
CA ARG A 94 -9.79 6.04 -22.47
C ARG A 94 -8.66 7.01 -22.81
N THR A 95 -8.46 8.00 -21.96
CA THR A 95 -7.37 8.98 -22.06
C THR A 95 -6.13 8.45 -21.37
N ILE A 96 -5.05 8.24 -22.13
CA ILE A 96 -3.80 7.69 -21.62
C ILE A 96 -2.70 8.74 -21.73
N LEU A 97 -2.12 9.13 -20.60
CA LEU A 97 -0.83 9.83 -20.54
C LEU A 97 0.26 8.76 -20.45
N ASN A 98 1.04 8.66 -21.52
CA ASN A 98 2.06 7.62 -21.66
C ASN A 98 3.44 8.28 -21.70
N GLY A 99 4.27 8.04 -20.68
CA GLY A 99 5.60 8.62 -20.56
C GLY A 99 6.65 8.04 -21.50
N SER A 100 6.30 7.05 -22.33
CA SER A 100 7.19 6.40 -23.29
C SER A 100 7.07 6.96 -24.70
N ARG A 101 8.07 6.64 -25.52
CA ARG A 101 8.06 6.80 -26.97
C ARG A 101 8.24 5.45 -27.65
N ARG A 102 7.79 5.34 -28.91
CA ARG A 102 8.01 4.13 -29.71
C ARG A 102 9.46 4.06 -30.19
N LEU A 103 9.99 2.85 -30.23
CA LEU A 103 11.22 2.49 -30.94
C LEU A 103 10.80 1.79 -32.23
N THR A 104 11.23 2.32 -33.38
CA THR A 104 10.85 1.81 -34.71
C THR A 104 12.04 1.39 -35.55
N ASP A 105 13.23 1.92 -35.25
CA ASP A 105 14.44 1.68 -36.01
C ASP A 105 15.39 0.79 -35.20
N PHE A 106 15.69 -0.38 -35.74
CA PHE A 106 16.56 -1.37 -35.13
C PHE A 106 17.64 -1.81 -36.11
N SER A 107 18.86 -1.93 -35.62
CA SER A 107 19.93 -2.64 -36.30
C SER A 107 20.20 -3.98 -35.61
N ARG A 108 21.03 -4.81 -36.22
CA ARG A 108 21.36 -6.14 -35.70
C ARG A 108 22.87 -6.28 -35.49
N GLU A 109 23.25 -6.81 -34.33
CA GLU A 109 24.62 -7.18 -34.01
C GLU A 109 24.64 -8.60 -33.44
N GLY A 110 25.09 -9.55 -34.24
CA GLY A 110 25.04 -10.97 -33.87
C GLY A 110 23.61 -11.43 -33.55
N SER A 111 23.40 -11.88 -32.32
CA SER A 111 22.09 -12.32 -31.80
C SER A 111 21.23 -11.20 -31.21
N TYR A 112 21.72 -9.96 -31.15
CA TYR A 112 21.02 -8.85 -30.50
C TYR A 112 20.43 -7.88 -31.51
N TRP A 113 19.30 -7.30 -31.14
CA TRP A 113 18.69 -6.15 -31.79
C TRP A 113 19.07 -4.88 -31.04
N ILE A 114 19.39 -3.82 -31.78
CA ILE A 114 19.92 -2.58 -31.21
C ILE A 114 19.01 -1.42 -31.60
N ALA A 115 18.54 -0.69 -30.61
CA ALA A 115 17.97 0.65 -30.78
C ALA A 115 19.01 1.70 -30.38
N GLY A 116 19.59 2.37 -31.38
CA GLY A 116 20.58 3.44 -31.18
C GLY A 116 19.95 4.81 -30.90
N GLY A 117 20.80 5.83 -30.73
CA GLY A 117 20.38 7.23 -30.57
C GLY A 117 19.63 7.50 -29.27
N GLN A 118 19.91 6.71 -28.23
CA GLN A 118 19.29 6.85 -26.91
C GLN A 118 20.14 7.78 -26.04
N ASN A 119 19.48 8.71 -25.35
CA ASN A 119 20.12 9.73 -24.52
C ASN A 119 19.47 9.87 -23.14
N GLN A 120 18.52 8.99 -22.82
CA GLN A 120 17.85 8.95 -21.53
C GLN A 120 18.87 8.55 -20.46
N GLN A 121 18.94 9.32 -19.37
CA GLN A 121 19.82 9.04 -18.25
C GLN A 121 19.22 9.59 -16.95
N GLY A 122 18.31 8.83 -16.38
CA GLY A 122 17.66 9.09 -15.11
C GLY A 122 18.62 8.90 -13.94
N ARG A 123 18.43 9.72 -12.90
CA ARG A 123 19.21 9.59 -11.67
C ARG A 123 18.89 8.26 -10.99
N ARG A 124 19.93 7.52 -10.61
CA ARG A 124 19.77 6.29 -9.82
C ARG A 124 19.50 6.64 -8.36
N VAL A 125 18.31 6.29 -7.88
CA VAL A 125 17.90 6.50 -6.48
C VAL A 125 17.25 5.24 -5.97
N GLY A 126 17.74 4.75 -4.84
CA GLY A 126 17.16 3.61 -4.13
C GLY A 126 18.06 2.39 -4.04
N SER A 127 17.63 1.47 -3.19
CA SER A 127 18.31 0.20 -2.92
C SER A 127 17.56 -0.94 -3.58
N CYS A 128 18.30 -1.84 -4.24
CA CYS A 128 17.74 -2.96 -4.99
C CYS A 128 17.92 -4.28 -4.25
N VAL A 129 16.98 -5.21 -4.46
CA VAL A 129 17.20 -6.60 -4.08
C VAL A 129 18.27 -7.22 -4.98
N ARG A 130 19.04 -8.16 -4.44
CA ARG A 130 20.16 -8.80 -5.16
C ARG A 130 19.75 -9.42 -6.50
N SER A 131 18.53 -9.96 -6.60
CA SER A 131 18.02 -10.61 -7.82
C SER A 131 17.58 -9.63 -8.91
N MET A 132 17.43 -8.34 -8.61
CA MET A 132 17.04 -7.30 -9.57
C MET A 132 17.92 -6.04 -9.37
N PRO A 133 19.22 -6.09 -9.70
CA PRO A 133 20.19 -5.05 -9.35
C PRO A 133 19.99 -3.72 -10.12
N ALA A 134 19.13 -3.71 -11.15
CA ALA A 134 18.80 -2.52 -11.94
C ALA A 134 17.47 -1.84 -11.53
N CYS A 135 16.92 -2.17 -10.35
CA CYS A 135 15.63 -1.62 -9.90
C CYS A 135 15.58 -0.08 -9.94
N ASN A 136 16.70 0.56 -9.58
CA ASN A 136 16.83 2.01 -9.39
C ASN A 136 17.26 2.76 -10.66
N VAL A 137 17.31 2.08 -11.80
CA VAL A 137 17.57 2.67 -13.10
C VAL A 137 16.22 3.07 -13.70
N PRO A 138 15.88 4.36 -13.89
CA PRO A 138 14.50 4.73 -14.22
C PRO A 138 14.03 4.32 -15.62
N GLU A 139 14.95 4.04 -16.54
CA GLU A 139 14.61 3.61 -17.89
C GLU A 139 13.90 2.25 -17.88
N ALA A 140 12.87 2.11 -18.71
CA ALA A 140 12.22 0.82 -18.96
C ALA A 140 11.90 0.66 -20.44
N VAL A 141 11.95 -0.60 -20.89
CA VAL A 141 11.56 -1.01 -22.23
C VAL A 141 10.37 -1.95 -22.12
N PHE A 142 9.44 -1.81 -23.06
CA PHE A 142 8.22 -2.61 -23.14
C PHE A 142 8.11 -3.23 -24.53
N ILE A 143 7.67 -4.48 -24.60
CA ILE A 143 7.25 -5.17 -25.83
C ILE A 143 5.78 -5.52 -25.66
N ASP A 144 4.93 -5.00 -26.55
CA ASP A 144 3.46 -5.20 -26.50
C ASP A 144 2.87 -4.89 -25.11
N ASP A 145 3.28 -3.75 -24.54
CA ASP A 145 2.92 -3.28 -23.20
C ASP A 145 3.45 -4.11 -22.02
N ALA A 146 4.14 -5.23 -22.28
CA ALA A 146 4.81 -6.02 -21.24
C ALA A 146 6.20 -5.44 -20.92
N PRO A 147 6.51 -5.13 -19.65
CA PRO A 147 7.82 -4.60 -19.26
C PRO A 147 8.91 -5.68 -19.37
N LEU A 148 10.07 -5.31 -19.92
CA LEU A 148 11.28 -6.12 -19.89
C LEU A 148 12.08 -5.87 -18.61
N VAL A 149 12.84 -6.89 -18.18
CA VAL A 149 13.75 -6.75 -17.04
C VAL A 149 15.07 -6.13 -17.49
N GLN A 150 15.44 -5.00 -16.90
CA GLN A 150 16.73 -4.38 -17.17
C GLN A 150 17.88 -5.16 -16.52
N VAL A 151 18.95 -5.39 -17.28
CA VAL A 151 20.22 -5.91 -16.77
C VAL A 151 21.31 -4.85 -16.80
N LEU A 152 22.35 -5.04 -15.99
CA LEU A 152 23.44 -4.07 -15.87
C LEU A 152 24.60 -4.32 -16.82
N THR A 153 24.68 -5.52 -17.40
CA THR A 153 25.73 -5.89 -18.35
C THR A 153 25.15 -6.62 -19.57
N LYS A 154 25.79 -6.46 -20.73
CA LYS A 154 25.39 -7.15 -21.97
C LYS A 154 25.43 -8.69 -21.85
N ASN A 155 26.29 -9.23 -21.00
CA ASN A 155 26.42 -10.69 -20.78
C ASN A 155 25.21 -11.31 -20.05
N GLU A 156 24.40 -10.51 -19.37
CA GLU A 156 23.19 -10.97 -18.67
C GLU A 156 21.93 -10.89 -19.56
N LEU A 157 22.09 -10.45 -20.82
CA LEU A 157 21.01 -10.24 -21.75
C LEU A 157 20.49 -11.58 -22.30
N THR A 158 19.23 -11.87 -22.02
CA THR A 158 18.47 -13.05 -22.47
C THR A 158 17.06 -12.60 -22.88
N PRO A 159 16.25 -13.44 -23.55
CA PRO A 159 14.84 -13.11 -23.81
C PRO A 159 14.09 -12.64 -22.56
N GLY A 160 13.20 -11.67 -22.71
CA GLY A 160 12.50 -10.98 -21.62
C GLY A 160 13.34 -9.91 -20.90
N ARG A 161 14.54 -9.60 -21.39
CA ARG A 161 15.47 -8.64 -20.79
C ARG A 161 15.99 -7.62 -21.80
N PHE A 162 16.43 -6.49 -21.30
CA PHE A 162 17.16 -5.49 -22.09
C PHE A 162 18.40 -4.98 -21.36
N TYR A 163 19.41 -4.58 -22.12
CA TYR A 163 20.59 -3.88 -21.63
C TYR A 163 20.65 -2.50 -22.25
N PHE A 164 20.87 -1.45 -21.46
CA PHE A 164 21.09 -0.10 -21.98
C PHE A 164 22.53 0.32 -21.69
N ASP A 165 23.34 0.34 -22.74
CA ASP A 165 24.67 0.94 -22.70
C ASP A 165 24.57 2.46 -22.87
N HIS A 166 24.62 3.16 -21.74
CA HIS A 166 24.52 4.61 -21.70
C HIS A 166 25.78 5.30 -22.26
N SER A 167 26.91 4.60 -22.36
CA SER A 167 28.17 5.20 -22.84
C SER A 167 28.16 5.44 -24.35
N ILE A 168 27.41 4.62 -25.09
CA ILE A 168 27.25 4.71 -26.54
C ILE A 168 25.82 5.04 -26.96
N GLY A 169 24.87 5.11 -26.02
CA GLY A 169 23.49 5.47 -26.30
C GLY A 169 22.72 4.38 -27.03
N GLU A 170 22.93 3.11 -26.66
CA GLU A 170 22.35 1.95 -27.33
C GLU A 170 21.60 1.02 -26.38
N ILE A 171 20.37 0.68 -26.74
CA ILE A 171 19.57 -0.35 -26.07
C ILE A 171 19.68 -1.64 -26.87
N PHE A 172 20.11 -2.71 -26.19
CA PHE A 172 20.21 -4.06 -26.72
C PHE A 172 19.04 -4.91 -26.24
N LEU A 173 18.41 -5.62 -27.18
CA LEU A 173 17.31 -6.56 -26.96
C LEU A 173 17.73 -7.96 -27.44
N ALA A 174 17.34 -8.98 -26.68
CA ALA A 174 17.43 -10.38 -27.12
C ALA A 174 16.18 -10.82 -27.90
N ASP A 175 15.03 -10.28 -27.54
CA ASP A 175 13.76 -10.53 -28.23
C ASP A 175 13.72 -9.82 -29.59
N ASP A 176 13.09 -10.46 -30.58
CA ASP A 176 12.91 -9.89 -31.92
C ASP A 176 11.84 -8.79 -31.89
N PRO A 177 12.17 -7.52 -32.20
CA PRO A 177 11.23 -6.42 -32.16
C PRO A 177 10.37 -6.29 -33.43
N SER A 178 10.68 -7.00 -34.52
CA SER A 178 10.23 -6.67 -35.89
C SER A 178 8.71 -6.70 -36.09
N ALA A 179 7.99 -7.52 -35.31
CA ALA A 179 6.54 -7.65 -35.38
C ALA A 179 5.81 -7.08 -34.15
N HIS A 180 6.53 -6.36 -33.29
CA HIS A 180 6.05 -5.99 -31.97
C HIS A 180 6.06 -4.48 -31.74
N LYS A 181 5.16 -4.01 -30.88
CA LYS A 181 5.21 -2.63 -30.40
C LYS A 181 6.29 -2.52 -29.33
N VAL A 182 7.41 -1.88 -29.66
CA VAL A 182 8.47 -1.60 -28.70
C VAL A 182 8.41 -0.16 -28.22
N GLU A 183 8.43 0.03 -26.91
CA GLU A 183 8.37 1.35 -26.28
C GLU A 183 9.50 1.50 -25.26
N VAL A 184 10.04 2.71 -25.14
CA VAL A 184 11.02 3.07 -24.12
C VAL A 184 10.55 4.31 -23.37
N THR A 185 10.66 4.30 -22.05
CA THR A 185 10.35 5.48 -21.22
C THR A 185 11.17 6.70 -21.65
N ALA A 186 10.55 7.87 -21.70
CA ALA A 186 11.19 9.12 -22.16
C ALA A 186 10.92 10.31 -21.23
N ALA A 187 9.75 10.39 -20.60
CA ALA A 187 9.40 11.42 -19.63
C ALA A 187 9.49 10.88 -18.19
N ALA A 188 9.98 11.71 -17.26
CA ALA A 188 10.15 11.33 -15.86
C ALA A 188 8.85 11.41 -15.03
N PHE A 189 7.92 12.29 -15.40
CA PHE A 189 6.66 12.51 -14.69
C PHE A 189 5.56 12.93 -15.67
N ALA A 190 4.31 12.66 -15.30
CA ALA A 190 3.10 13.15 -15.97
C ALA A 190 2.74 14.55 -15.48
N PHE A 191 2.73 14.74 -14.16
CA PHE A 191 2.42 16.01 -13.50
C PHE A 191 3.43 16.30 -12.39
N GLU A 192 4.09 17.46 -12.44
CA GLU A 192 5.00 17.94 -11.38
C GLU A 192 4.93 19.47 -11.32
N SER A 193 4.58 20.05 -10.17
CA SER A 193 4.58 21.51 -9.96
C SER A 193 4.51 21.82 -8.47
N THR A 194 4.92 23.03 -8.10
CA THR A 194 4.70 23.59 -6.75
C THR A 194 3.33 24.28 -6.62
N ALA A 195 2.59 24.43 -7.72
CA ALA A 195 1.31 25.14 -7.73
C ALA A 195 0.20 24.36 -6.98
N PRO A 196 -0.58 25.02 -6.10
CA PRO A 196 -1.56 24.34 -5.26
C PRO A 196 -2.87 24.02 -6.00
N GLY A 197 -3.68 23.15 -5.39
CA GLY A 197 -5.09 22.98 -5.73
C GLY A 197 -5.38 22.30 -7.07
N VAL A 198 -4.43 21.56 -7.63
CA VAL A 198 -4.58 20.89 -8.92
C VAL A 198 -5.51 19.67 -8.80
N LEU A 199 -6.43 19.52 -9.76
CA LEU A 199 -7.24 18.31 -9.91
C LEU A 199 -6.74 17.51 -11.11
N ILE A 200 -6.55 16.21 -10.89
CA ILE A 200 -6.27 15.21 -11.93
C ILE A 200 -7.33 14.13 -11.82
N ARG A 201 -8.18 14.01 -12.85
CA ARG A 201 -9.33 13.11 -12.81
C ARG A 201 -9.49 12.31 -14.09
N ASN A 202 -9.85 11.03 -13.94
CA ASN A 202 -10.26 10.17 -15.04
C ASN A 202 -9.18 9.92 -16.11
N LEU A 203 -7.93 9.71 -15.68
CA LEU A 203 -6.78 9.48 -16.56
C LEU A 203 -6.10 8.14 -16.27
N ILE A 204 -5.63 7.48 -17.33
CA ILE A 204 -4.63 6.41 -17.22
C ILE A 204 -3.25 7.07 -17.34
N ILE A 205 -2.36 6.83 -16.38
CA ILE A 205 -1.00 7.39 -16.32
C ILE A 205 0.00 6.23 -16.27
N GLU A 206 0.78 6.09 -17.35
CA GLU A 206 1.66 4.93 -17.51
C GLU A 206 3.04 5.23 -18.09
N LYS A 207 3.99 4.33 -17.79
CA LYS A 207 5.31 4.24 -18.43
C LYS A 207 6.15 5.53 -18.32
N TYR A 208 6.06 6.21 -17.18
CA TYR A 208 6.98 7.29 -16.83
C TYR A 208 8.25 6.74 -16.20
N ALA A 209 9.41 7.29 -16.60
CA ALA A 209 10.72 7.04 -15.98
C ALA A 209 10.85 7.75 -14.62
N SER A 210 9.86 7.57 -13.74
CA SER A 210 9.90 8.15 -12.40
C SER A 210 11.10 7.60 -11.63
N VAL A 211 11.78 8.50 -10.92
CA VAL A 211 12.97 8.21 -10.12
C VAL A 211 12.53 7.71 -8.75
N GLY A 212 13.33 6.87 -8.08
CA GLY A 212 13.04 6.42 -6.71
C GLY A 212 12.65 7.58 -5.78
N GLN A 213 11.60 7.37 -4.98
CA GLN A 213 10.91 8.36 -4.12
C GLN A 213 10.19 9.50 -4.86
N LYS A 214 10.04 9.42 -6.18
CA LYS A 214 9.20 10.33 -6.97
C LYS A 214 8.07 9.58 -7.67
N GLY A 215 6.93 10.26 -7.80
CA GLY A 215 5.75 9.77 -8.51
C GLY A 215 5.70 10.16 -9.97
N ALA A 216 4.92 9.43 -10.76
CA ALA A 216 4.46 9.94 -12.06
C ALA A 216 3.53 11.15 -11.88
N ILE A 217 2.75 11.17 -10.81
CA ILE A 217 2.18 12.39 -10.21
C ILE A 217 3.06 12.79 -9.02
N GLN A 218 3.75 13.92 -9.13
CA GLN A 218 4.62 14.46 -8.08
C GLN A 218 3.92 15.65 -7.39
N ALA A 219 3.12 15.35 -6.37
CA ALA A 219 2.36 16.31 -5.56
C ALA A 219 3.02 16.61 -4.20
N GLN A 220 4.21 16.06 -3.92
CA GLN A 220 4.85 16.16 -2.60
C GLN A 220 5.26 17.58 -2.21
N ASP A 221 5.71 18.39 -3.18
CA ASP A 221 6.23 19.74 -2.94
C ASP A 221 5.16 20.83 -3.12
N THR A 222 3.90 20.50 -2.86
CA THR A 222 2.74 21.39 -3.02
C THR A 222 1.61 21.04 -2.06
N ASN A 223 0.45 21.70 -2.20
CA ASN A 223 -0.68 21.54 -1.30
C ASN A 223 -2.01 21.36 -2.04
N GLY A 224 -2.87 20.49 -1.51
CA GLY A 224 -4.28 20.42 -1.87
C GLY A 224 -4.55 19.81 -3.24
N TRP A 225 -3.66 18.95 -3.73
CA TRP A 225 -3.89 18.24 -4.99
C TRP A 225 -4.93 17.14 -4.80
N VAL A 226 -5.75 16.93 -5.83
CA VAL A 226 -6.76 15.87 -5.86
C VAL A 226 -6.47 14.95 -7.04
N VAL A 227 -6.35 13.66 -6.76
CA VAL A 227 -6.26 12.59 -7.76
C VAL A 227 -7.47 11.68 -7.59
N GLU A 228 -8.34 11.62 -8.59
CA GLU A 228 -9.64 10.95 -8.51
C GLU A 228 -9.93 10.12 -9.75
N ASN A 229 -10.45 8.90 -9.59
CA ASN A 229 -10.86 8.02 -10.69
C ASN A 229 -9.73 7.78 -11.71
N CYS A 230 -8.49 7.62 -11.26
CA CYS A 230 -7.33 7.44 -12.14
C CYS A 230 -6.80 6.01 -12.09
N GLU A 231 -6.13 5.58 -13.16
CA GLU A 231 -5.31 4.36 -13.19
C GLU A 231 -3.84 4.77 -13.29
N LEU A 232 -2.99 4.34 -12.35
CA LEU A 232 -1.56 4.61 -12.35
C LEU A 232 -0.78 3.30 -12.40
N ARG A 233 -0.15 3.04 -13.55
CA ARG A 233 0.50 1.75 -13.81
C ARG A 233 1.84 1.83 -14.51
N LEU A 234 2.67 0.82 -14.29
CA LEU A 234 3.92 0.62 -15.06
C LEU A 234 4.89 1.82 -15.03
N ASN A 235 4.78 2.69 -14.03
CA ASN A 235 5.74 3.77 -13.83
C ASN A 235 6.97 3.22 -13.12
N SER A 236 8.16 3.73 -13.45
CA SER A 236 9.43 3.13 -13.01
C SER A 236 9.68 3.17 -11.50
N ALA A 237 9.13 4.16 -10.79
CA ALA A 237 9.20 4.26 -9.33
C ALA A 237 7.81 4.31 -8.70
N ALA A 238 7.39 5.45 -8.13
CA ALA A 238 6.07 5.59 -7.53
C ALA A 238 5.01 5.94 -8.58
N GLY A 239 3.76 5.55 -8.32
CA GLY A 239 2.61 6.08 -9.06
C GLY A 239 2.37 7.54 -8.65
N ILE A 240 2.19 7.77 -7.35
CA ILE A 240 1.92 9.10 -6.76
C ILE A 240 2.93 9.39 -5.64
N ALA A 241 3.45 10.61 -5.59
CA ALA A 241 4.10 11.17 -4.41
C ALA A 241 3.20 12.25 -3.81
N ALA A 242 2.62 12.00 -2.63
CA ALA A 242 1.66 12.88 -1.97
C ALA A 242 2.35 13.96 -1.11
N GLY A 243 1.79 15.16 -1.12
CA GLY A 243 2.16 16.28 -0.24
C GLY A 243 1.01 16.68 0.67
N SER A 244 1.15 17.78 1.40
CA SER A 244 0.11 18.26 2.32
C SER A 244 -1.24 18.49 1.64
N GLY A 245 -2.35 18.20 2.33
CA GLY A 245 -3.70 18.40 1.81
C GLY A 245 -4.08 17.49 0.63
N THR A 246 -3.21 16.57 0.21
CA THR A 246 -3.46 15.73 -0.96
C THR A 246 -4.60 14.75 -0.69
N ARG A 247 -5.52 14.64 -1.65
CA ARG A 247 -6.64 13.68 -1.63
C ARG A 247 -6.48 12.70 -2.80
N ILE A 248 -6.33 11.41 -2.48
CA ILE A 248 -6.23 10.34 -3.47
C ILE A 248 -7.41 9.41 -3.26
N ARG A 249 -8.32 9.34 -4.23
CA ARG A 249 -9.54 8.56 -4.08
C ARG A 249 -9.99 7.84 -5.32
N ASP A 250 -10.62 6.69 -5.12
CA ASP A 250 -11.31 5.95 -6.18
C ASP A 250 -10.36 5.59 -7.35
N CYS A 251 -9.07 5.38 -7.07
CA CYS A 251 -8.03 5.09 -8.06
C CYS A 251 -7.59 3.61 -8.07
N ASP A 252 -7.08 3.17 -9.22
CA ASP A 252 -6.31 1.94 -9.39
C ASP A 252 -4.82 2.27 -9.47
N ILE A 253 -4.02 1.78 -8.53
CA ILE A 253 -2.60 2.13 -8.40
C ILE A 253 -1.79 0.85 -8.31
N HIS A 254 -1.23 0.42 -9.45
CA HIS A 254 -0.69 -0.93 -9.54
C HIS A 254 0.51 -1.08 -10.46
N HIS A 255 1.26 -2.16 -10.26
CA HIS A 255 2.39 -2.51 -11.13
C HIS A 255 3.45 -1.42 -11.28
N ASN A 256 3.51 -0.46 -10.36
CA ASN A 256 4.56 0.56 -10.35
C ASN A 256 5.86 -0.06 -9.81
N GLY A 257 6.99 0.43 -10.30
CA GLY A 257 8.29 -0.21 -10.15
C GLY A 257 8.80 -0.25 -8.72
N GLN A 258 8.51 0.79 -7.92
CA GLN A 258 8.91 0.90 -6.51
C GLN A 258 7.73 0.73 -5.55
N ILE A 259 6.72 1.61 -5.66
CA ILE A 259 5.66 1.75 -4.67
C ILE A 259 4.41 2.32 -5.32
N GLY A 260 3.21 2.03 -4.80
CA GLY A 260 2.00 2.65 -5.32
C GLY A 260 1.97 4.14 -5.01
N ILE A 261 2.01 4.47 -3.71
CA ILE A 261 1.98 5.84 -3.19
C ILE A 261 3.15 6.04 -2.21
N THR A 262 3.95 7.07 -2.43
CA THR A 262 4.91 7.61 -1.45
C THR A 262 4.49 9.03 -1.03
N GLY A 263 5.13 9.65 -0.05
CA GLY A 263 4.90 11.06 0.25
C GLY A 263 5.29 11.50 1.65
N ALA A 264 5.13 12.81 1.89
CA ALA A 264 5.28 13.44 3.18
C ALA A 264 4.42 14.69 3.26
N GLY A 265 3.71 14.92 4.36
CA GLY A 265 2.89 16.11 4.55
C GLY A 265 1.85 15.96 5.64
N HIS A 266 1.02 16.99 5.82
CA HIS A 266 -0.09 16.95 6.77
C HIS A 266 -1.45 16.92 6.04
N ASP A 267 -2.50 16.43 6.70
CA ASP A 267 -3.87 16.40 6.15
C ASP A 267 -3.95 15.62 4.81
N VAL A 268 -3.39 14.41 4.78
CA VAL A 268 -3.41 13.55 3.59
C VAL A 268 -4.53 12.52 3.73
N VAL A 269 -5.42 12.43 2.73
CA VAL A 269 -6.45 11.37 2.68
C VAL A 269 -6.21 10.47 1.48
N ILE A 270 -6.11 9.16 1.74
CA ILE A 270 -6.04 8.09 0.76
C ILE A 270 -7.23 7.17 1.03
N GLU A 271 -8.27 7.25 0.20
CA GLU A 271 -9.52 6.52 0.45
C GLU A 271 -10.10 5.82 -0.77
N ARG A 272 -10.75 4.67 -0.54
CA ARG A 272 -11.46 3.91 -1.60
C ARG A 272 -10.59 3.60 -2.83
N ASN A 273 -9.30 3.36 -2.65
CA ASN A 273 -8.41 2.99 -3.76
C ASN A 273 -8.18 1.47 -3.81
N ARG A 274 -7.83 0.96 -5.00
CA ARG A 274 -7.16 -0.34 -5.16
C ARG A 274 -5.67 -0.12 -5.34
N VAL A 275 -4.85 -0.65 -4.42
CA VAL A 275 -3.38 -0.52 -4.46
C VAL A 275 -2.74 -1.89 -4.48
N PHE A 276 -2.23 -2.33 -5.63
CA PHE A 276 -1.84 -3.73 -5.79
C PHE A 276 -0.66 -4.01 -6.70
N GLU A 277 0.02 -5.13 -6.45
CA GLU A 277 1.12 -5.64 -7.29
C GLU A 277 2.22 -4.61 -7.58
N ASN A 278 2.40 -3.63 -6.70
CA ASN A 278 3.49 -2.67 -6.79
C ASN A 278 4.82 -3.27 -6.33
N ASN A 279 5.90 -2.53 -6.61
CA ASN A 279 7.29 -2.95 -6.52
C ASN A 279 7.67 -4.00 -7.59
N THR A 280 7.28 -3.74 -8.84
CA THR A 280 7.54 -4.67 -9.96
C THR A 280 9.02 -4.78 -10.30
N ARG A 281 9.83 -3.74 -10.01
CA ARG A 281 11.25 -3.67 -10.35
C ARG A 281 12.20 -4.16 -9.26
N GLY A 282 11.70 -4.51 -8.07
CA GLY A 282 12.53 -5.12 -7.02
C GLY A 282 13.34 -4.13 -6.18
N PHE A 283 12.75 -2.99 -5.86
CA PHE A 283 13.27 -2.15 -4.77
C PHE A 283 13.23 -2.93 -3.45
N SER A 284 14.26 -2.75 -2.64
CA SER A 284 14.33 -3.34 -1.31
C SER A 284 13.30 -2.67 -0.41
N SER A 285 12.41 -3.46 0.20
CA SER A 285 11.44 -2.94 1.18
C SER A 285 12.09 -2.43 2.46
N ASN A 286 13.34 -2.83 2.76
CA ASN A 286 14.13 -2.24 3.86
C ASN A 286 14.56 -0.79 3.57
N TRP A 287 14.52 -0.36 2.31
CA TRP A 287 14.76 1.02 1.94
C TRP A 287 13.42 1.75 1.82
N GLU A 288 12.63 1.41 0.79
CA GLU A 288 11.27 1.89 0.58
C GLU A 288 10.66 1.19 -0.65
N ALA A 289 9.63 0.38 -0.44
CA ALA A 289 8.84 -0.24 -1.50
C ALA A 289 7.53 -0.80 -0.93
N GLY A 290 6.51 -1.03 -1.76
CA GLY A 290 5.27 -1.69 -1.32
C GLY A 290 4.00 -1.06 -1.90
N GLY A 291 2.91 -1.06 -1.14
CA GLY A 291 1.66 -0.41 -1.51
C GLY A 291 1.72 1.10 -1.27
N VAL A 292 1.72 1.50 0.00
CA VAL A 292 1.72 2.90 0.44
C VAL A 292 2.78 3.10 1.51
N LYS A 293 3.55 4.19 1.41
CA LYS A 293 4.40 4.71 2.48
C LYS A 293 4.25 6.21 2.59
N LEU A 294 3.92 6.72 3.78
CA LEU A 294 4.06 8.15 4.08
C LEU A 294 5.13 8.33 5.15
N ALA A 295 5.94 9.37 5.01
CA ALA A 295 6.93 9.73 6.02
C ALA A 295 6.75 11.14 6.54
N VAL A 296 7.13 11.40 7.80
CA VAL A 296 7.09 12.73 8.43
C VAL A 296 5.75 13.42 8.18
N SER A 297 4.67 12.75 8.60
CA SER A 297 3.30 13.14 8.23
C SER A 297 2.38 13.29 9.44
N SER A 298 1.38 14.16 9.34
CA SER A 298 0.34 14.30 10.38
C SER A 298 -1.07 14.31 9.80
N ASP A 299 -2.07 13.99 10.61
CA ASP A 299 -3.48 14.07 10.21
C ASP A 299 -3.77 13.24 8.95
N VAL A 300 -3.24 12.01 8.94
CA VAL A 300 -3.32 11.11 7.78
C VAL A 300 -4.55 10.20 7.93
N VAL A 301 -5.32 10.06 6.86
CA VAL A 301 -6.46 9.12 6.80
C VAL A 301 -6.24 8.12 5.67
N LEU A 302 -6.19 6.85 6.03
CA LEU A 302 -6.14 5.70 5.14
C LEU A 302 -7.44 4.91 5.32
N ARG A 303 -8.44 5.14 4.45
CA ARG A 303 -9.80 4.62 4.66
C ARG A 303 -10.38 3.82 3.50
N GLY A 304 -10.92 2.64 3.78
CA GLY A 304 -11.72 1.90 2.79
C GLY A 304 -10.95 1.45 1.56
N ASN A 305 -9.62 1.34 1.65
CA ASN A 305 -8.77 0.91 0.54
C ASN A 305 -8.72 -0.63 0.47
N LEU A 306 -8.54 -1.15 -0.74
CA LEU A 306 -8.21 -2.54 -1.01
C LEU A 306 -6.73 -2.63 -1.41
N VAL A 307 -5.89 -3.20 -0.55
CA VAL A 307 -4.42 -3.19 -0.69
C VAL A 307 -3.86 -4.60 -0.70
N TYR A 308 -3.34 -5.05 -1.84
CA TYR A 308 -2.99 -6.46 -2.00
C TYR A 308 -1.84 -6.80 -2.92
N ASP A 309 -1.21 -7.96 -2.64
CA ASP A 309 -0.17 -8.56 -3.50
C ASP A 309 1.02 -7.60 -3.81
N ASN A 310 1.23 -6.57 -2.98
CA ASN A 310 2.38 -5.67 -3.13
C ASN A 310 3.65 -6.36 -2.61
N ARG A 311 4.78 -6.17 -3.31
CA ARG A 311 6.08 -6.74 -2.87
C ARG A 311 6.76 -5.83 -1.85
N GLY A 312 6.12 -5.66 -0.70
CA GLY A 312 6.56 -4.86 0.44
C GLY A 312 5.43 -4.77 1.46
N PRO A 313 5.44 -3.79 2.38
CA PRO A 313 4.30 -3.52 3.23
C PRO A 313 3.07 -3.08 2.43
N GLY A 314 1.88 -3.33 2.96
CA GLY A 314 0.62 -2.84 2.39
C GLY A 314 0.46 -1.33 2.63
N LEU A 315 0.17 -0.96 3.88
CA LEU A 315 0.06 0.42 4.34
C LEU A 315 1.16 0.73 5.37
N TRP A 316 1.99 1.73 5.11
CA TRP A 316 3.13 2.07 5.95
C TRP A 316 3.14 3.56 6.31
N CYS A 317 3.27 3.89 7.59
CA CYS A 317 3.73 5.21 8.02
C CYS A 317 5.07 5.06 8.74
N ASP A 318 6.03 5.89 8.37
CA ASP A 318 7.41 5.78 8.82
C ASP A 318 7.98 7.15 9.18
N ILE A 319 8.80 7.23 10.21
CA ILE A 319 9.46 8.45 10.68
C ILE A 319 8.43 9.53 11.05
N GLU A 320 8.26 9.76 12.35
CA GLU A 320 7.59 10.96 12.87
C GLU A 320 6.13 11.13 12.40
N CYS A 321 5.43 10.04 12.08
CA CYS A 321 4.01 10.11 11.76
C CYS A 321 3.17 10.38 13.02
N ARG A 322 2.15 11.24 12.92
CA ARG A 322 1.26 11.62 14.02
C ARG A 322 -0.19 11.62 13.56
N ASP A 323 -1.10 11.27 14.45
CA ASP A 323 -2.55 11.34 14.24
C ASP A 323 -2.99 10.63 12.95
N VAL A 324 -2.57 9.36 12.81
CA VAL A 324 -2.86 8.53 11.63
C VAL A 324 -4.08 7.64 11.88
N LEU A 325 -5.06 7.66 10.98
CA LEU A 325 -6.22 6.77 11.00
C LEU A 325 -6.12 5.72 9.90
N TYR A 326 -6.12 4.45 10.27
CA TYR A 326 -6.28 3.30 9.37
C TYR A 326 -7.66 2.69 9.62
N GLU A 327 -8.61 2.90 8.70
CA GLU A 327 -10.02 2.53 8.94
C GLU A 327 -10.68 1.78 7.78
N GLY A 328 -11.34 0.67 8.08
CA GLY A 328 -12.23 0.02 7.09
C GLY A 328 -11.51 -0.54 5.87
N ASN A 329 -10.20 -0.73 5.92
CA ASN A 329 -9.41 -1.21 4.79
C ASN A 329 -9.45 -2.74 4.70
N ILE A 330 -9.29 -3.27 3.48
CA ILE A 330 -9.02 -4.68 3.23
C ILE A 330 -7.56 -4.80 2.78
N ILE A 331 -6.74 -5.48 3.58
CA ILE A 331 -5.30 -5.62 3.32
C ILE A 331 -4.92 -7.10 3.25
N GLU A 332 -4.48 -7.58 2.09
CA GLU A 332 -4.29 -9.01 1.85
C GLU A 332 -3.04 -9.37 1.05
N ARG A 333 -2.35 -10.45 1.45
CA ARG A 333 -1.24 -11.06 0.67
C ARG A 333 -0.10 -10.11 0.30
N ASN A 334 0.07 -9.01 1.02
CA ASN A 334 1.26 -8.18 0.87
C ASN A 334 2.46 -8.97 1.40
N ARG A 335 3.58 -8.85 0.68
CA ARG A 335 4.78 -9.64 0.96
C ARG A 335 5.28 -9.39 2.38
N ASP A 336 5.31 -8.14 2.82
CA ASP A 336 5.71 -7.79 4.19
C ASP A 336 4.47 -7.46 5.03
N ALA A 337 4.60 -6.62 6.06
CA ALA A 337 3.49 -6.37 6.97
C ALA A 337 2.26 -5.79 6.25
N GLY A 338 1.06 -6.17 6.70
CA GLY A 338 -0.18 -5.62 6.13
C GLY A 338 -0.29 -4.13 6.44
N ILE A 339 -0.28 -3.80 7.74
CA ILE A 339 -0.13 -2.45 8.26
C ILE A 339 1.20 -2.37 9.01
N PHE A 340 2.00 -1.36 8.70
CA PHE A 340 3.26 -1.08 9.38
C PHE A 340 3.29 0.37 9.88
N HIS A 341 3.30 0.56 11.19
CA HIS A 341 3.43 1.89 11.81
C HIS A 341 4.77 1.95 12.52
N GLU A 342 5.73 2.66 11.93
CA GLU A 342 7.14 2.59 12.30
C GLU A 342 7.68 3.94 12.78
N ILE A 343 8.44 3.92 13.89
CA ILE A 343 9.15 5.09 14.47
C ILE A 343 8.31 6.36 14.47
N SER A 344 7.10 6.23 14.99
CA SER A 344 6.02 7.20 14.89
C SER A 344 5.24 7.33 16.20
N PHE A 345 4.16 8.12 16.20
CA PHE A 345 3.37 8.48 17.38
C PHE A 345 1.91 8.06 17.20
N SER A 346 0.97 8.88 17.65
CA SER A 346 -0.46 8.57 17.71
C SER A 346 -1.00 8.00 16.40
N ALA A 347 -1.73 6.89 16.54
CA ALA A 347 -2.49 6.30 15.45
C ALA A 347 -3.69 5.52 15.98
N VAL A 348 -4.74 5.43 15.17
CA VAL A 348 -5.90 4.56 15.40
C VAL A 348 -5.99 3.58 14.23
N ILE A 349 -5.95 2.29 14.54
CA ILE A 349 -6.06 1.21 13.55
C ILE A 349 -7.32 0.43 13.87
N ARG A 350 -8.40 0.65 13.10
CA ARG A 350 -9.69 0.05 13.42
C ARG A 350 -10.53 -0.42 12.26
N ASN A 351 -11.42 -1.38 12.52
CA ASN A 351 -12.38 -1.88 11.53
C ASN A 351 -11.73 -2.41 10.24
N ASN A 352 -10.45 -2.81 10.27
CA ASN A 352 -9.76 -3.33 9.10
C ASN A 352 -9.90 -4.85 9.01
N ARG A 353 -9.93 -5.36 7.76
CA ARG A 353 -9.81 -6.80 7.47
C ARG A 353 -8.41 -7.09 6.94
N VAL A 354 -7.57 -7.71 7.75
CA VAL A 354 -6.15 -7.94 7.44
C VAL A 354 -5.88 -9.43 7.34
N ARG A 355 -5.39 -9.92 6.20
CA ARG A 355 -5.20 -11.37 6.03
C ARG A 355 -3.99 -11.76 5.22
N HIS A 356 -3.33 -12.84 5.62
CA HIS A 356 -2.30 -13.51 4.82
C HIS A 356 -1.11 -12.61 4.40
N ASN A 357 -0.82 -11.56 5.18
CA ASN A 357 0.34 -10.69 4.95
C ASN A 357 1.59 -11.19 5.69
N GLY A 358 2.77 -10.70 5.32
CA GLY A 358 4.00 -10.85 6.11
C GLY A 358 4.87 -12.06 5.75
N LEU A 359 4.59 -12.75 4.64
CA LEU A 359 5.32 -13.97 4.23
C LEU A 359 6.80 -13.74 3.84
N GLY A 360 7.17 -12.51 3.51
CA GLY A 360 8.49 -12.12 2.99
C GLY A 360 9.55 -11.76 4.04
N LYS A 361 9.17 -11.64 5.32
CA LYS A 361 10.11 -11.39 6.43
C LYS A 361 10.03 -12.51 7.46
N GLY A 362 11.14 -12.75 8.16
CA GLY A 362 11.21 -13.64 9.31
C GLY A 362 10.92 -12.92 10.62
N TRP A 363 10.80 -13.71 11.70
CA TRP A 363 10.56 -13.22 13.05
C TRP A 363 9.36 -12.25 13.12
N PHE A 364 9.46 -11.18 13.92
CA PHE A 364 8.39 -10.22 14.15
C PHE A 364 8.26 -9.11 13.09
N TRP A 365 9.11 -9.13 12.07
CA TRP A 365 9.15 -8.08 11.04
C TRP A 365 8.16 -8.27 9.88
N GLY A 366 7.43 -9.39 9.83
CA GLY A 366 6.45 -9.68 8.79
C GLY A 366 5.18 -10.29 9.35
N ASN A 367 4.20 -9.44 9.67
CA ASN A 367 2.96 -9.82 10.33
C ASN A 367 1.75 -9.06 9.78
N ASN A 368 0.54 -9.37 10.23
CA ASN A 368 -0.64 -8.65 9.75
C ASN A 368 -0.61 -7.17 10.14
N ILE A 369 -0.44 -6.87 11.43
CA ILE A 369 -0.29 -5.51 11.94
C ILE A 369 1.01 -5.44 12.76
N LEU A 370 1.89 -4.52 12.39
CA LEU A 370 3.17 -4.30 13.05
C LEU A 370 3.28 -2.85 13.51
N ILE A 371 3.47 -2.66 14.82
CA ILE A 371 3.76 -1.37 15.44
C ILE A 371 5.21 -1.41 15.92
N ALA A 372 6.11 -0.67 15.27
CA ALA A 372 7.53 -0.72 15.64
C ALA A 372 8.03 0.64 16.14
N ALA A 373 8.64 0.65 17.33
CA ALA A 373 9.19 1.83 17.97
C ALA A 373 8.22 3.02 17.92
N SER A 374 6.94 2.75 18.17
CA SER A 374 5.88 3.75 18.08
C SER A 374 5.05 3.78 19.35
N GLN A 375 4.48 4.95 19.63
CA GLN A 375 3.76 5.19 20.89
C GLN A 375 2.38 5.80 20.68
N ASP A 376 1.53 5.62 21.69
CA ASP A 376 0.17 6.17 21.75
C ASP A 376 -0.74 5.65 20.62
N VAL A 377 -0.55 4.38 20.22
CA VAL A 377 -1.34 3.71 19.17
C VAL A 377 -2.49 2.90 19.77
N ASP A 378 -3.69 3.09 19.22
CA ASP A 378 -4.89 2.34 19.58
C ASP A 378 -5.29 1.40 18.44
N VAL A 379 -5.36 0.09 18.71
CA VAL A 379 -5.61 -0.96 17.70
C VAL A 379 -6.81 -1.78 18.11
N HIS A 380 -7.94 -1.59 17.43
CA HIS A 380 -9.19 -2.21 17.86
C HIS A 380 -10.19 -2.55 16.75
N ASP A 381 -11.12 -3.47 17.03
CA ASP A 381 -12.17 -3.88 16.09
C ASP A 381 -11.64 -4.38 14.71
N ASN A 382 -10.41 -4.88 14.66
CA ASN A 382 -9.87 -5.47 13.42
C ASN A 382 -10.15 -6.97 13.35
N ALA A 383 -10.44 -7.45 12.14
CA ALA A 383 -10.60 -8.88 11.84
C ALA A 383 -9.38 -9.40 11.09
N LEU A 384 -8.63 -10.33 11.70
CA LEU A 384 -7.39 -10.87 11.15
C LEU A 384 -7.52 -12.34 10.76
N ALA A 385 -6.93 -12.72 9.63
CA ALA A 385 -6.65 -14.11 9.28
C ALA A 385 -5.13 -14.30 9.12
N VAL A 386 -4.53 -14.96 10.10
CA VAL A 386 -3.09 -15.07 10.28
C VAL A 386 -2.60 -16.38 9.70
N SER A 387 -1.73 -16.29 8.70
CA SER A 387 -1.11 -17.47 8.07
C SER A 387 -0.32 -18.32 9.06
N ALA A 388 -0.26 -19.63 8.81
CA ALA A 388 0.53 -20.56 9.60
C ALA A 388 1.99 -20.08 9.76
N GLY A 389 2.48 -20.07 11.00
CA GLY A 389 3.84 -19.63 11.32
C GLY A 389 4.05 -18.11 11.35
N LYS A 390 2.99 -17.31 11.22
CA LYS A 390 3.00 -15.85 11.38
C LYS A 390 2.30 -15.40 12.65
N CYS A 391 2.51 -14.14 13.00
CA CYS A 391 1.88 -13.51 14.14
C CYS A 391 0.80 -12.52 13.66
N GLY A 392 -0.21 -12.30 14.50
CA GLY A 392 -1.31 -11.38 14.21
C GLY A 392 -0.87 -9.93 14.35
N ILE A 393 -1.07 -9.39 15.55
CA ILE A 393 -0.65 -8.04 15.95
C ILE A 393 0.63 -8.16 16.77
N ILE A 394 1.68 -7.46 16.35
CA ILE A 394 2.97 -7.44 17.04
C ILE A 394 3.46 -6.01 17.26
N LEU A 395 4.03 -5.77 18.44
CA LEU A 395 4.77 -4.58 18.78
C LEU A 395 6.26 -4.92 18.83
N VAL A 396 7.12 -4.06 18.27
CA VAL A 396 8.58 -4.25 18.35
C VAL A 396 9.25 -2.95 18.76
N ASP A 397 10.02 -2.96 19.84
CA ASP A 397 10.99 -1.89 20.06
C ASP A 397 12.32 -2.19 19.38
N GLN A 398 12.93 -1.16 18.79
CA GLN A 398 14.20 -1.26 18.07
C GLN A 398 15.27 -0.27 18.56
N GLY A 399 15.04 0.43 19.68
CA GLY A 399 15.97 1.43 20.23
C GLY A 399 16.45 2.46 19.23
N ARG A 400 15.56 2.87 18.32
CA ARG A 400 15.89 3.79 17.24
C ARG A 400 16.00 5.20 17.77
N ARG A 401 17.02 5.92 17.32
CA ARG A 401 17.22 7.32 17.68
C ARG A 401 16.41 8.25 16.79
N MET A 402 15.77 9.23 17.41
CA MET A 402 15.23 10.42 16.79
C MET A 402 16.37 11.36 16.39
N LYS A 403 16.07 12.35 15.53
CA LYS A 403 17.01 13.44 15.23
C LYS A 403 17.36 14.29 16.45
N SER A 404 16.46 14.38 17.45
CA SER A 404 16.74 15.06 18.72
C SER A 404 17.83 14.40 19.55
N GLY A 405 18.14 13.12 19.28
CA GLY A 405 19.03 12.29 20.09
C GLY A 405 18.30 11.33 21.03
N ASP A 406 17.01 11.58 21.29
CA ASP A 406 16.13 10.70 22.08
C ASP A 406 15.86 9.37 21.37
N LEU A 407 15.33 8.40 22.10
CA LEU A 407 14.87 7.14 21.54
C LEU A 407 13.38 7.20 21.23
N TYR A 408 12.99 6.76 20.04
CA TYR A 408 11.64 6.28 19.81
C TYR A 408 11.32 5.15 20.78
N LYS A 409 10.09 5.07 21.26
CA LYS A 409 9.67 4.10 22.29
C LYS A 409 8.41 3.39 21.86
N THR A 410 8.37 2.09 22.09
CA THR A 410 7.18 1.26 21.97
C THR A 410 6.41 1.29 23.29
N ARG A 411 5.55 2.29 23.47
CA ARG A 411 4.86 2.55 24.75
C ARG A 411 3.47 3.13 24.57
N ASN A 412 2.63 3.02 25.59
CA ASN A 412 1.25 3.52 25.61
C ASN A 412 0.40 2.99 24.45
N ASN A 413 0.72 1.80 23.96
CA ASN A 413 -0.04 1.18 22.88
C ASN A 413 -1.13 0.30 23.48
N ASN A 414 -2.35 0.43 22.97
CA ASN A 414 -3.55 -0.26 23.46
C ASN A 414 -4.12 -1.15 22.35
N ILE A 415 -4.03 -2.47 22.53
CA ILE A 415 -4.47 -3.46 21.55
C ILE A 415 -5.66 -4.20 22.15
N HIS A 416 -6.86 -3.98 21.61
CA HIS A 416 -8.08 -4.54 22.20
C HIS A 416 -9.19 -4.82 21.20
N ASP A 417 -10.14 -5.69 21.56
CA ASP A 417 -11.34 -5.97 20.75
C ASP A 417 -11.05 -6.42 19.31
N ASN A 418 -9.88 -7.02 19.04
CA ASN A 418 -9.55 -7.59 17.74
C ASN A 418 -9.96 -9.07 17.67
N ASP A 419 -10.50 -9.51 16.53
CA ASP A 419 -10.84 -10.91 16.26
C ASP A 419 -9.80 -11.53 15.31
N MET A 420 -8.94 -12.39 15.86
CA MET A 420 -7.80 -12.98 15.15
C MET A 420 -8.00 -14.49 14.97
N THR A 421 -8.13 -14.93 13.73
CA THR A 421 -8.14 -16.34 13.37
C THR A 421 -6.77 -16.79 12.89
N PHE A 422 -6.21 -17.83 13.51
CA PHE A 422 -4.90 -18.38 13.19
C PHE A 422 -5.02 -19.69 12.41
N GLU A 423 -4.35 -19.77 11.26
CA GLU A 423 -4.20 -20.99 10.45
C GLU A 423 -3.08 -21.91 10.97
N GLY A 424 -2.55 -21.62 12.15
CA GLY A 424 -1.51 -22.37 12.83
C GLY A 424 -1.50 -22.06 14.33
N ALA A 425 -0.33 -22.14 14.97
CA ALA A 425 -0.18 -21.71 16.35
C ALA A 425 -0.48 -20.22 16.49
N VAL A 426 -1.09 -19.83 17.63
CA VAL A 426 -1.25 -18.42 17.98
C VAL A 426 0.14 -17.80 18.20
N CYS A 427 0.38 -16.67 17.53
CA CYS A 427 1.51 -15.79 17.80
C CYS A 427 1.04 -14.33 17.82
N ALA A 428 1.30 -13.62 18.91
CA ALA A 428 0.97 -12.20 19.10
C ALA A 428 1.82 -11.62 20.25
N GLY A 429 1.69 -10.32 20.50
CA GLY A 429 2.31 -9.67 21.66
C GLY A 429 3.36 -8.63 21.27
N ALA A 430 4.40 -8.51 22.09
CA ALA A 430 5.34 -7.41 22.02
C ALA A 430 6.76 -7.85 22.39
N ALA A 431 7.77 -7.35 21.68
CA ALA A 431 9.18 -7.70 21.92
C ALA A 431 10.11 -6.48 21.79
N SER A 432 11.28 -6.57 22.42
CA SER A 432 12.35 -5.60 22.28
C SER A 432 13.51 -6.26 21.52
N ASP A 433 13.97 -5.65 20.42
CA ASP A 433 15.10 -6.10 19.59
C ASP A 433 16.43 -5.44 20.02
N VAL A 434 16.49 -4.87 21.22
CA VAL A 434 17.71 -4.26 21.75
C VAL A 434 18.31 -5.08 22.88
N GLY A 435 19.62 -4.95 23.04
CA GLY A 435 20.36 -5.58 24.14
C GLY A 435 19.99 -4.99 25.51
N PRO A 436 20.31 -5.71 26.60
CA PRO A 436 19.90 -5.36 27.97
C PRO A 436 20.43 -4.00 28.46
N ASP A 437 21.53 -3.51 27.91
CA ASP A 437 22.13 -2.22 28.27
C ASP A 437 21.44 -1.02 27.60
N ASN A 438 20.52 -1.27 26.66
CA ASN A 438 19.79 -0.20 26.00
C ASN A 438 18.69 0.35 26.90
N ALA A 439 18.48 1.67 26.90
CA ALA A 439 17.41 2.31 27.67
C ALA A 439 15.99 1.81 27.32
N ASN A 440 15.81 1.21 26.15
CA ASN A 440 14.56 0.59 25.73
C ASN A 440 14.47 -0.92 26.00
N ALA A 441 15.46 -1.55 26.66
CA ALA A 441 15.46 -3.00 26.89
C ALA A 441 14.14 -3.51 27.49
N ASN A 442 13.64 -2.82 28.51
CA ASN A 442 12.42 -3.19 29.23
C ASN A 442 11.21 -2.29 28.87
N VAL A 443 11.24 -1.62 27.72
CA VAL A 443 10.19 -0.64 27.37
C VAL A 443 8.86 -1.32 27.07
N ILE A 444 8.87 -2.59 26.67
CA ILE A 444 7.62 -3.33 26.43
C ILE A 444 6.86 -3.48 27.74
N GLU A 445 7.55 -3.91 28.79
CA GLU A 445 6.99 -4.19 30.11
C GLU A 445 6.69 -2.91 30.91
N THR A 446 7.58 -1.92 30.82
CA THR A 446 7.47 -0.67 31.61
C THR A 446 6.77 0.46 30.88
N GLY A 447 6.58 0.33 29.56
CA GLY A 447 6.03 1.36 28.70
C GLY A 447 4.51 1.43 28.68
N ASN A 448 3.78 0.86 29.64
CA ASN A 448 2.31 0.93 29.67
C ASN A 448 1.65 0.45 28.35
N ASN A 449 2.22 -0.59 27.73
CA ASN A 449 1.57 -1.27 26.63
C ASN A 449 0.48 -2.22 27.18
N ARG A 450 -0.62 -2.39 26.46
CA ARG A 450 -1.74 -3.22 26.87
C ARG A 450 -2.26 -4.10 25.74
N PHE A 451 -2.55 -5.34 26.10
CA PHE A 451 -3.34 -6.29 25.33
C PHE A 451 -4.50 -6.76 26.19
N ASP A 452 -5.74 -6.51 25.77
CA ASP A 452 -6.93 -6.96 26.51
C ASP A 452 -8.16 -7.11 25.60
N SER A 453 -9.11 -7.95 25.97
CA SER A 453 -10.36 -8.18 25.22
C SER A 453 -10.18 -8.66 23.77
N ASN A 454 -9.03 -9.23 23.40
CA ASN A 454 -8.85 -9.78 22.06
C ASN A 454 -9.36 -11.22 21.98
N VAL A 455 -9.85 -11.61 20.80
CA VAL A 455 -10.32 -12.97 20.51
C VAL A 455 -9.28 -13.68 19.65
N TYR A 456 -8.76 -14.81 20.14
CA TYR A 456 -7.81 -15.67 19.46
C TYR A 456 -8.50 -16.97 19.07
N ARG A 457 -8.73 -17.19 17.78
CA ARG A 457 -9.37 -18.41 17.26
C ARG A 457 -8.33 -19.33 16.64
N VAL A 458 -8.36 -20.60 17.02
CA VAL A 458 -7.42 -21.60 16.53
C VAL A 458 -8.09 -22.95 16.35
N SER A 459 -7.70 -23.71 15.32
CA SER A 459 -8.19 -25.06 15.10
C SER A 459 -7.68 -26.03 16.17
N ARG A 460 -8.51 -27.03 16.52
CA ARG A 460 -8.10 -28.14 17.38
C ARG A 460 -6.85 -28.85 16.82
N GLY A 461 -5.85 -29.04 17.67
CA GLY A 461 -4.60 -29.71 17.30
C GLY A 461 -3.47 -28.76 16.86
N SER A 462 -3.72 -27.45 16.77
CA SER A 462 -2.64 -26.47 16.60
C SER A 462 -1.67 -26.51 17.76
N ALA A 463 -0.41 -26.15 17.48
CA ALA A 463 0.60 -26.00 18.52
C ALA A 463 0.22 -24.89 19.52
N ARG A 464 0.84 -24.94 20.70
CA ARG A 464 0.53 -24.07 21.83
C ARG A 464 0.68 -22.59 21.47
N VAL A 465 -0.13 -21.77 22.13
CA VAL A 465 -0.03 -20.30 22.10
C VAL A 465 1.39 -19.87 22.45
N ARG A 466 1.92 -18.90 21.69
CA ARG A 466 3.17 -18.22 21.98
C ARG A 466 2.93 -16.72 21.97
N PHE A 467 2.78 -16.14 23.15
CA PHE A 467 2.58 -14.71 23.30
C PHE A 467 3.88 -14.05 23.76
N ALA A 468 4.46 -13.17 22.95
CA ALA A 468 5.68 -12.47 23.31
C ALA A 468 5.38 -11.31 24.27
N TRP A 469 6.19 -11.15 25.31
CA TRP A 469 6.15 -9.97 26.16
C TRP A 469 7.57 -9.61 26.63
N GLY A 470 8.16 -8.62 25.95
CA GLY A 470 9.54 -8.22 26.16
C GLY A 470 10.48 -9.36 25.78
N HIS A 471 11.23 -9.88 26.76
CA HIS A 471 12.12 -11.04 26.59
C HIS A 471 11.48 -12.38 26.97
N ALA A 472 10.22 -12.38 27.43
CA ALA A 472 9.48 -13.58 27.77
C ALA A 472 8.56 -14.05 26.63
N VAL A 473 8.22 -15.33 26.66
CA VAL A 473 7.17 -15.92 25.82
C VAL A 473 6.24 -16.69 26.74
N PHE A 474 4.97 -16.30 26.75
CA PHE A 474 3.93 -16.90 27.58
C PHE A 474 3.05 -17.86 26.79
N ASP A 475 2.61 -18.91 27.46
CA ASP A 475 1.37 -19.59 27.09
C ASP A 475 0.12 -18.81 27.57
N TRP A 476 -1.07 -19.35 27.33
CA TRP A 476 -2.33 -18.67 27.66
C TRP A 476 -2.55 -18.46 29.16
N ASP A 477 -2.13 -19.40 30.01
CA ASP A 477 -2.34 -19.31 31.46
C ASP A 477 -1.28 -18.40 32.11
N GLU A 478 -0.06 -18.40 31.59
CA GLU A 478 1.01 -17.47 31.97
C GLU A 478 0.65 -16.02 31.62
N LEU A 479 0.18 -15.78 30.39
CA LEU A 479 -0.33 -14.50 29.90
C LEU A 479 -1.35 -13.89 30.87
N ARG A 480 -2.39 -14.66 31.24
CA ARG A 480 -3.46 -14.17 32.11
C ARG A 480 -2.98 -13.88 33.53
N ARG A 481 -2.06 -14.69 34.06
CA ARG A 481 -1.42 -14.44 35.36
C ARG A 481 -0.54 -13.20 35.34
N ALA A 482 0.05 -12.87 34.20
CA ALA A 482 0.80 -11.63 33.98
C ALA A 482 -0.09 -10.39 33.81
N GLY A 483 -1.42 -10.55 33.86
CA GLY A 483 -2.39 -9.44 33.73
C GLY A 483 -2.67 -9.01 32.29
N LEU A 484 -2.20 -9.77 31.30
CA LEU A 484 -2.49 -9.57 29.87
C LEU A 484 -3.73 -10.37 29.49
N GLU A 485 -4.52 -9.86 28.54
CA GLU A 485 -5.74 -10.53 28.05
C GLU A 485 -6.67 -10.97 29.18
N HIS A 486 -6.87 -10.10 30.18
CA HIS A 486 -7.73 -10.38 31.32
C HIS A 486 -9.15 -10.75 30.86
N ASN A 487 -9.66 -9.97 29.91
CA ASN A 487 -10.96 -10.12 29.25
C ASN A 487 -10.85 -10.81 27.88
N GLY A 488 -9.65 -11.23 27.48
CA GLY A 488 -9.40 -11.91 26.21
C GLY A 488 -9.93 -13.34 26.20
N SER A 489 -10.10 -13.89 24.99
CA SER A 489 -10.64 -15.24 24.80
C SER A 489 -9.80 -16.06 23.82
N LEU A 490 -9.42 -17.27 24.22
CA LEU A 490 -8.85 -18.29 23.33
C LEU A 490 -9.95 -19.29 22.97
N LEU A 491 -10.35 -19.31 21.71
CA LEU A 491 -11.39 -20.17 21.17
C LEU A 491 -10.76 -21.28 20.32
N VAL A 492 -10.86 -22.51 20.80
CA VAL A 492 -10.42 -23.71 20.06
C VAL A 492 -11.64 -24.34 19.40
N TYR A 493 -11.66 -24.41 18.08
CA TYR A 493 -12.78 -24.97 17.31
C TYR A 493 -12.41 -26.27 16.57
#